data_AF-A0A151Y5I8-F1
#
_entry.id   AF-A0A151Y5I8-F1
#
_cell.length_a   1.000
_cell.length_b   1.000
_cell.length_c   1.000
_cell.angle_alpha   90.00
_cell.angle_beta   90.00
_cell.angle_gamma   90.00
#
_symmetry.space_group_name_H-M   'P 1'
#
loop_
_entity.id
_entity.type
_entity.pdbx_description
1 polymer ?
#
loop_
_entity_poly.entity_id
_entity_poly.type
_entity_poly.pdbx_seq_one_letter_code
_entity_poly.pdbx_strand_id
1 'polypeptide(L)'
;MGNLNLTAITDQTPYIQKIKGALEKATGQSIPLTEIKKVQRKGGVSVAPIIFLFAGGQELTLFARASADVFKASLNGKEIVLSGDFSDDYKQTFDNAVSGIAQLIRTAQPKIEQQNKKEKVNIPRRKSNSVPKQLSEKLEQEKQLDQDVADMTAHRDQLLQQLKQATP
;
A
#
# COMPACT_ATOMS: atom_id res chain seq x y z
N MET A 1 -30.66 -21.22 15.04
CA MET A 1 -29.41 -20.69 15.61
C MET A 1 -28.33 -21.76 15.55
N GLY A 2 -27.23 -21.47 14.87
CA GLY A 2 -26.07 -22.36 14.80
C GLY A 2 -25.34 -22.45 16.15
N ASN A 3 -24.50 -23.48 16.30
CA ASN A 3 -23.65 -23.66 17.46
C ASN A 3 -22.19 -23.83 17.01
N LEU A 4 -21.34 -22.88 17.39
CA LEU A 4 -19.94 -22.81 17.03
C LEU A 4 -19.08 -22.98 18.28
N ASN A 5 -18.27 -24.03 18.31
CA ASN A 5 -17.29 -24.25 19.37
C ASN A 5 -16.08 -23.31 19.18
N LEU A 6 -16.13 -22.14 19.81
CA LEU A 6 -15.16 -21.05 19.64
C LEU A 6 -13.69 -21.46 19.88
N THR A 7 -13.43 -22.47 20.71
CA THR A 7 -12.06 -22.92 21.01
C THR A 7 -11.52 -23.93 20.01
N ALA A 8 -12.39 -24.55 19.21
CA ALA A 8 -12.04 -25.58 18.23
C ALA A 8 -12.19 -25.09 16.78
N ILE A 9 -12.51 -23.82 16.56
CA ILE A 9 -12.67 -23.28 15.20
C ILE A 9 -11.31 -23.20 14.52
N THR A 10 -11.27 -23.58 13.26
CA THR A 10 -10.11 -23.50 12.38
C THR A 10 -10.58 -22.91 11.05
N ASP A 11 -9.64 -22.57 10.18
CA ASP A 11 -9.95 -22.10 8.83
C ASP A 11 -10.79 -23.12 8.04
N GLN A 12 -10.66 -24.42 8.35
CA GLN A 12 -11.43 -25.51 7.75
C GLN A 12 -12.84 -25.68 8.33
N THR A 13 -13.21 -24.97 9.39
CA THR A 13 -14.56 -25.05 9.94
C THR A 13 -15.60 -24.65 8.88
N PRO A 14 -16.67 -25.45 8.65
CA PRO A 14 -17.64 -25.21 7.56
C PRO A 14 -18.23 -23.79 7.55
N TYR A 15 -18.49 -23.24 8.74
CA TYR A 15 -18.93 -21.86 8.91
C TYR A 15 -17.94 -20.84 8.31
N ILE A 16 -16.64 -21.01 8.58
CA ILE A 16 -15.59 -20.13 8.08
C ILE A 16 -15.42 -20.29 6.57
N GLN A 17 -15.45 -21.52 6.07
CA GLN A 17 -15.36 -21.81 4.63
C GLN A 17 -16.54 -21.23 3.85
N LYS A 18 -17.77 -21.32 4.40
CA LYS A 18 -18.97 -20.70 3.82
C LYS A 18 -18.78 -19.19 3.67
N ILE A 19 -18.34 -18.52 4.74
CA ILE A 19 -18.10 -17.07 4.72
C ILE A 19 -16.97 -16.72 3.74
N LYS A 20 -15.86 -17.45 3.80
CA LYS A 20 -14.71 -17.25 2.90
C LYS A 20 -15.14 -17.32 1.44
N GLY A 21 -15.77 -18.43 1.02
CA GLY A 21 -16.21 -18.62 -0.36
C GLY A 21 -17.23 -17.58 -0.82
N ALA A 22 -18.15 -17.19 0.07
CA ALA A 22 -19.12 -16.13 -0.24
C ALA A 22 -18.43 -14.77 -0.43
N LEU A 23 -17.48 -14.42 0.43
CA LEU A 23 -16.70 -13.19 0.31
C LEU A 23 -15.81 -13.19 -0.93
N GLU A 24 -15.10 -14.27 -1.24
CA GLU A 24 -14.26 -14.37 -2.44
C GLU A 24 -15.07 -14.16 -3.71
N LYS A 25 -16.24 -14.82 -3.80
CA LYS A 25 -17.18 -14.65 -4.91
C LYS A 25 -17.72 -13.22 -4.98
N ALA A 26 -18.10 -12.66 -3.83
CA ALA A 26 -18.72 -11.35 -3.77
C ALA A 26 -17.74 -10.21 -4.00
N THR A 27 -16.46 -10.33 -3.62
CA THR A 27 -15.43 -9.31 -3.89
C THR A 27 -14.79 -9.47 -5.26
N GLY A 28 -14.74 -10.70 -5.79
CA GLY A 28 -13.92 -11.06 -6.95
C GLY A 28 -12.43 -11.16 -6.60
N GLN A 29 -12.08 -11.35 -5.33
CA GLN A 29 -10.70 -11.44 -4.85
C GLN A 29 -10.50 -12.72 -4.05
N SER A 30 -9.36 -13.39 -4.24
CA SER A 30 -8.98 -14.49 -3.38
C SER A 30 -8.61 -14.01 -1.98
N ILE A 31 -8.88 -14.85 -0.98
CA ILE A 31 -8.47 -14.72 0.41
C ILE A 31 -7.37 -15.78 0.64
N PRO A 32 -6.10 -15.44 0.36
CA PRO A 32 -4.97 -16.38 0.50
C PRO A 32 -4.72 -16.82 1.95
N LEU A 33 -5.06 -15.97 2.93
CA LEU A 33 -4.82 -16.25 4.34
C LEU A 33 -6.07 -15.98 5.17
N THR A 34 -6.42 -16.98 5.99
CA THR A 34 -7.43 -16.89 7.03
C THR A 34 -6.78 -17.20 8.36
N GLU A 35 -6.81 -16.26 9.31
CA GLU A 35 -6.28 -16.47 10.66
C GLU A 35 -7.41 -16.47 11.69
N ILE A 36 -7.29 -17.36 12.68
CA ILE A 36 -8.21 -17.40 13.81
C ILE A 36 -7.42 -17.02 15.06
N LYS A 37 -7.81 -15.92 15.70
CA LYS A 37 -7.22 -15.51 16.97
C LYS A 37 -7.90 -16.21 18.14
N LYS A 38 -7.18 -16.24 19.28
CA LYS A 38 -7.71 -16.79 20.54
C LYS A 38 -9.04 -16.12 20.92
N VAL A 39 -9.91 -16.92 21.52
CA VAL A 39 -11.19 -16.45 22.06
C VAL A 39 -10.94 -15.33 23.06
N GLN A 40 -11.71 -14.25 22.95
CA GLN A 40 -11.63 -13.11 23.83
C GLN A 40 -13.03 -12.60 24.18
N ARG A 41 -13.15 -11.86 25.28
CA ARG A 41 -14.39 -11.15 25.60
C ARG A 41 -14.39 -9.74 25.01
N LYS A 42 -15.42 -9.41 24.25
CA LYS A 42 -15.70 -8.05 23.76
C LYS A 42 -17.18 -7.73 23.94
N GLY A 43 -17.47 -6.56 24.51
CA GLY A 43 -18.85 -6.13 24.74
C GLY A 43 -19.68 -7.11 25.59
N GLY A 44 -19.03 -7.79 26.55
CA GLY A 44 -19.66 -8.82 27.39
C GLY A 44 -19.83 -10.19 26.72
N VAL A 45 -19.54 -10.33 25.43
CA VAL A 45 -19.72 -11.57 24.67
C VAL A 45 -18.38 -12.24 24.36
N SER A 46 -18.33 -13.55 24.49
CA SER A 46 -17.18 -14.36 24.05
C SER A 46 -17.17 -14.47 22.53
N VAL A 47 -16.07 -14.04 21.91
CA VAL A 47 -15.91 -14.00 20.46
C VAL A 47 -14.58 -14.62 20.04
N ALA A 48 -14.58 -15.29 18.89
CA ALA A 48 -13.37 -15.69 18.18
C ALA A 48 -13.15 -14.72 17.00
N PRO A 49 -12.05 -13.95 16.97
CA PRO A 49 -11.75 -13.08 15.84
C PRO A 49 -11.23 -13.90 14.67
N ILE A 50 -11.93 -13.81 13.54
CA ILE A 50 -11.57 -14.46 12.28
C ILE A 50 -11.10 -13.36 11.34
N ILE A 51 -9.86 -13.47 10.89
CA ILE A 51 -9.21 -12.50 10.02
C ILE A 51 -9.12 -13.09 8.63
N PHE A 52 -9.63 -12.36 7.64
CA PHE A 52 -9.51 -12.67 6.23
C PHE A 52 -8.61 -11.63 5.57
N LEU A 53 -7.47 -12.07 5.07
CA LEU A 53 -6.56 -11.22 4.30
C LEU A 53 -6.87 -11.39 2.81
N PHE A 54 -7.34 -10.34 2.17
CA PHE A 54 -7.64 -10.33 0.74
C PHE A 54 -6.35 -10.12 -0.07
N ALA A 55 -6.28 -10.72 -1.26
CA ALA A 55 -5.15 -10.56 -2.18
C ALA A 55 -4.85 -9.09 -2.53
N GLY A 56 -5.86 -8.21 -2.47
CA GLY A 56 -5.68 -6.76 -2.63
C GLY A 56 -5.06 -6.03 -1.43
N GLY A 57 -4.62 -6.75 -0.39
CA GLY A 57 -3.98 -6.18 0.80
C GLY A 57 -4.94 -5.65 1.86
N GLN A 58 -6.25 -5.90 1.70
CA GLN A 58 -7.25 -5.55 2.71
C GLN A 58 -7.39 -6.63 3.77
N GLU A 59 -7.61 -6.23 5.02
CA GLU A 59 -7.83 -7.13 6.14
C GLU A 59 -9.26 -6.94 6.69
N LEU A 60 -10.05 -8.00 6.68
CA LEU A 60 -11.35 -8.03 7.35
C LEU A 60 -11.24 -8.89 8.61
N THR A 61 -11.59 -8.33 9.76
CA THR A 61 -11.77 -9.10 11.00
C THR A 61 -13.26 -9.21 11.33
N LEU A 62 -13.77 -10.43 11.43
CA LEU A 62 -15.11 -10.74 11.93
C LEU A 62 -15.02 -11.30 13.35
N PHE A 63 -15.81 -10.77 14.27
CA PHE A 63 -15.87 -11.25 15.66
C PHE A 63 -17.04 -12.24 15.81
N ALA A 64 -16.77 -13.52 15.52
CA ALA A 64 -17.78 -14.58 15.55
C ALA A 64 -18.10 -15.02 16.99
N ARG A 65 -19.38 -15.25 17.28
CA ARG A 65 -19.92 -15.73 18.56
C ARG A 65 -20.30 -17.20 18.48
N ALA A 66 -20.51 -17.80 19.65
CA ALA A 66 -20.91 -19.20 19.76
C ALA A 66 -22.24 -19.53 19.07
N SER A 67 -23.09 -18.54 18.80
CA SER A 67 -24.33 -18.69 18.02
C SER A 67 -24.12 -18.83 16.50
N ALA A 68 -22.87 -18.98 16.05
CA ALA A 68 -22.49 -18.94 14.63
C ALA A 68 -22.95 -17.66 13.92
N ASP A 69 -22.77 -16.53 14.59
CA ASP A 69 -23.09 -15.20 14.07
C ASP A 69 -21.96 -14.21 14.43
N VAL A 70 -21.85 -13.12 13.68
CA VAL A 70 -20.83 -12.09 13.86
C VAL A 70 -21.39 -10.92 14.65
N PHE A 71 -20.81 -10.68 15.83
CA PHE A 71 -21.18 -9.56 16.69
C PHE A 71 -20.76 -8.19 16.14
N LYS A 72 -19.57 -8.17 15.52
CA LYS A 72 -18.86 -6.96 15.11
C LYS A 72 -17.93 -7.29 13.96
N ALA A 73 -17.64 -6.31 13.13
CA ALA A 73 -16.64 -6.43 12.08
C ALA A 73 -15.74 -5.20 12.04
N SER A 74 -14.51 -5.38 11.56
CA SER A 74 -13.62 -4.30 11.24
C SER A 74 -12.91 -4.54 9.91
N LEU A 75 -12.78 -3.49 9.11
CA LEU A 75 -12.03 -3.49 7.86
C LEU A 75 -10.80 -2.60 8.02
N ASN A 76 -9.62 -3.16 7.79
CA ASN A 76 -8.31 -2.50 7.96
C ASN A 76 -8.18 -1.83 9.35
N GLY A 77 -8.56 -2.57 10.40
CA GLY A 77 -8.54 -2.11 11.79
C GLY A 77 -9.63 -1.10 12.18
N LYS A 78 -10.48 -0.65 11.24
CA LYS A 78 -11.60 0.26 11.53
C LYS A 78 -12.90 -0.51 11.64
N GLU A 79 -13.66 -0.28 12.70
CA GLU A 79 -14.98 -0.86 12.87
C GLU A 79 -15.94 -0.45 11.75
N ILE A 80 -16.73 -1.41 11.27
CA ILE A 80 -17.73 -1.19 10.22
C ILE A 80 -19.09 -1.69 10.69
N VAL A 81 -20.14 -1.05 10.18
CA VAL A 81 -21.52 -1.49 10.37
C VAL A 81 -21.83 -2.58 9.35
N LEU A 82 -22.39 -3.69 9.80
CA LEU A 82 -22.83 -4.78 8.94
C LEU A 82 -24.25 -4.49 8.42
N SER A 83 -24.47 -4.74 7.13
CA SER A 83 -25.77 -4.62 6.46
C SER A 83 -26.67 -5.86 6.64
N GLY A 84 -26.25 -6.80 7.49
CA GLY A 84 -26.92 -8.05 7.78
C GLY A 84 -26.15 -8.83 8.85
N ASP A 85 -26.52 -10.08 9.05
CA ASP A 85 -25.87 -10.99 9.99
C ASP A 85 -25.15 -12.12 9.23
N PHE A 86 -24.28 -12.84 9.92
CA PHE A 86 -23.56 -13.98 9.34
C PHE A 86 -24.11 -15.30 9.89
N SER A 87 -25.37 -15.33 10.30
CA SER A 87 -26.01 -16.54 10.79
C SER A 87 -26.41 -17.47 9.64
N ASP A 88 -26.65 -18.74 9.96
CA ASP A 88 -27.24 -19.70 9.02
C ASP A 88 -28.77 -19.62 8.98
N ASP A 89 -29.39 -18.77 9.81
CA ASP A 89 -30.83 -18.77 10.03
C ASP A 89 -31.61 -18.15 8.87
N TYR A 90 -31.02 -17.15 8.18
CA TYR A 90 -31.68 -16.50 7.05
C TYR A 90 -30.70 -16.10 5.93
N LYS A 91 -30.93 -16.66 4.73
CA LYS A 91 -30.02 -16.47 3.58
C LYS A 91 -29.93 -15.00 3.15
N GLN A 92 -31.02 -14.25 3.21
CA GLN A 92 -31.02 -12.87 2.73
C GLN A 92 -30.18 -11.94 3.62
N THR A 93 -30.21 -12.10 4.94
CA THR A 93 -29.36 -11.29 5.83
C THR A 93 -27.89 -11.65 5.66
N PHE A 94 -27.58 -12.94 5.48
CA PHE A 94 -26.25 -13.41 5.10
C PHE A 94 -25.76 -12.78 3.78
N ASP A 95 -26.56 -12.86 2.73
CA ASP A 95 -26.22 -12.29 1.42
C ASP A 95 -26.05 -10.77 1.48
N ASN A 96 -26.88 -10.08 2.28
CA ASN A 96 -26.77 -8.64 2.50
C ASN A 96 -25.48 -8.27 3.24
N ALA A 97 -25.09 -9.04 4.27
CA ALA A 97 -23.84 -8.82 5.01
C ALA A 97 -22.62 -9.01 4.08
N VAL A 98 -22.60 -10.10 3.32
CA VAL A 98 -21.54 -10.39 2.34
C VAL A 98 -21.45 -9.29 1.28
N SER A 99 -22.59 -8.87 0.73
CA SER A 99 -22.64 -7.83 -0.30
C SER A 99 -22.18 -6.46 0.22
N GLY A 100 -22.58 -6.08 1.43
CA GLY A 100 -22.15 -4.84 2.06
C GLY A 100 -20.65 -4.79 2.30
N ILE A 101 -20.07 -5.86 2.86
CA ILE A 101 -18.62 -5.96 3.03
C ILE A 101 -17.90 -5.93 1.68
N ALA A 102 -18.41 -6.66 0.68
CA ALA A 102 -17.80 -6.68 -0.64
C ALA A 102 -17.79 -5.29 -1.31
N GLN A 103 -18.86 -4.50 -1.12
CA GLN A 103 -18.92 -3.12 -1.60
C GLN A 103 -17.90 -2.23 -0.88
N LEU A 104 -17.75 -2.36 0.44
CA LEU A 104 -16.73 -1.62 1.20
C LEU A 104 -15.32 -1.95 0.73
N ILE A 105 -15.03 -3.24 0.50
CA ILE A 105 -13.73 -3.68 -0.02
C ILE A 105 -13.48 -3.09 -1.40
N ARG A 106 -14.42 -3.22 -2.34
CA ARG A 106 -14.27 -2.68 -3.71
C ARG A 106 -14.08 -1.17 -3.75
N THR A 107 -14.83 -0.43 -2.92
CA THR A 107 -14.70 1.03 -2.86
C THR A 107 -13.38 1.48 -2.25
N ALA A 108 -12.79 0.69 -1.34
CA ALA A 108 -11.49 0.95 -0.75
C ALA A 108 -10.29 0.53 -1.63
N GLN A 109 -10.47 -0.45 -2.53
CA GLN A 109 -9.40 -0.98 -3.40
C GLN A 109 -8.57 0.09 -4.14
N PRO A 110 -9.14 1.06 -4.87
CA PRO A 110 -8.34 2.00 -5.65
C PRO A 110 -7.42 2.87 -4.77
N LYS A 111 -7.84 3.18 -3.53
CA LYS A 111 -7.01 3.93 -2.58
C LYS A 111 -5.81 3.09 -2.11
N ILE A 112 -6.03 1.81 -1.86
CA ILE A 112 -4.98 0.88 -1.42
C ILE A 112 -4.01 0.58 -2.55
N GLU A 113 -4.49 0.37 -3.78
CA GLU A 113 -3.63 0.23 -4.94
C GLU A 113 -2.73 1.46 -5.17
N GLN A 114 -3.28 2.66 -4.98
CA GLN A 114 -2.49 3.90 -5.05
C GLN A 114 -1.46 3.99 -3.93
N GLN A 115 -1.79 3.58 -2.71
CA GLN A 115 -0.84 3.53 -1.59
C GLN A 115 0.28 2.51 -1.87
N ASN A 116 -0.08 1.30 -2.29
CA ASN A 116 0.87 0.26 -2.63
C ASN A 116 1.80 0.67 -3.80
N LYS A 117 1.28 1.42 -4.78
CA LYS A 117 2.10 2.00 -5.87
C LYS A 117 3.10 3.05 -5.37
N LYS A 118 2.76 3.80 -4.31
CA LYS A 118 3.67 4.77 -3.68
C LYS A 118 4.72 4.09 -2.82
N GLU A 119 4.36 3.01 -2.12
CA GLU A 119 5.28 2.23 -1.29
C GLU A 119 6.25 1.38 -2.11
N LYS A 120 5.83 0.90 -3.29
CA LYS A 120 6.76 0.35 -4.28
C LYS A 120 7.77 1.45 -4.64
N VAL A 121 9.00 1.26 -4.18
CA VAL A 121 10.11 2.20 -4.29
C VAL A 121 10.10 2.89 -5.66
N ASN A 122 9.76 4.18 -5.67
CA ASN A 122 9.87 5.00 -6.86
C ASN A 122 11.37 5.25 -7.08
N ILE A 123 12.04 4.35 -7.80
CA ILE A 123 13.47 4.50 -8.13
C ILE A 123 13.58 5.83 -8.88
N PRO A 124 14.29 6.84 -8.34
CA PRO A 124 14.47 8.10 -9.05
C PRO A 124 15.02 7.77 -10.43
N ARG A 125 14.33 8.18 -11.49
CA ARG A 125 14.88 8.09 -12.84
C ARG A 125 16.23 8.79 -12.80
N ARG A 126 17.31 8.01 -12.94
CA ARG A 126 18.65 8.57 -13.14
C ARG A 126 18.51 9.52 -14.32
N LYS A 127 18.80 10.82 -14.12
CA LYS A 127 18.92 11.75 -15.24
C LYS A 127 20.08 11.25 -16.10
N SER A 128 19.78 10.42 -17.08
CA SER A 128 20.75 9.95 -18.05
C SER A 128 20.98 11.11 -19.01
N ASN A 129 21.88 12.02 -18.66
CA ASN A 129 22.61 12.74 -19.70
C ASN A 129 23.52 11.68 -20.31
N SER A 130 23.28 11.32 -21.57
CA SER A 130 24.11 10.36 -22.27
C SER A 130 25.57 10.82 -22.24
N VAL A 131 26.51 9.88 -22.15
CA VAL A 131 27.96 10.17 -22.15
C VAL A 131 28.35 11.13 -23.28
N PRO A 132 27.80 11.05 -24.51
CA PRO A 132 28.06 12.02 -25.58
C PRO A 132 27.67 13.46 -25.23
N LYS A 133 26.54 13.66 -24.53
CA LYS A 133 26.06 15.01 -24.16
C LYS A 133 26.93 15.64 -23.07
N GLN A 134 27.38 14.82 -22.11
CA GLN A 134 28.33 15.28 -21.10
C GLN A 134 29.70 15.63 -21.72
N LEU A 135 30.13 14.87 -22.72
CA LEU A 135 31.37 15.13 -23.44
C LEU A 135 31.30 16.43 -24.23
N SER A 136 30.20 16.69 -24.95
CA SER A 136 30.03 17.95 -25.70
C SER A 136 30.00 19.17 -24.77
N GLU A 137 29.27 19.10 -23.66
CA GLU A 137 29.22 20.18 -22.66
C GLU A 137 30.59 20.44 -22.04
N LYS A 138 31.39 19.40 -21.80
CA LYS A 138 32.76 19.52 -21.27
C LYS A 138 33.74 20.13 -22.27
N LEU A 139 33.65 19.76 -23.54
CA LEU A 139 34.48 20.33 -24.61
C LEU A 139 34.16 21.81 -24.85
N GLU A 140 32.89 22.21 -24.74
CA GLU A 140 32.51 23.63 -24.81
C GLU A 140 33.05 24.42 -23.61
N GLN A 141 33.00 23.85 -22.41
CA GLN A 141 33.61 24.46 -21.21
C GLN A 141 35.13 24.62 -21.35
N GLU A 142 35.82 23.62 -21.91
CA GLU A 142 37.27 23.66 -22.12
C GLU A 142 37.66 24.79 -23.09
N LYS A 143 36.95 24.92 -24.22
CA LYS A 143 37.19 26.02 -25.17
C LYS A 143 37.00 27.40 -24.57
N GLN A 144 35.95 27.56 -23.75
CA GLN A 144 35.69 28.83 -23.08
C GLN A 144 36.81 29.17 -22.09
N LEU A 145 37.29 28.17 -21.34
CA LEU A 145 38.41 28.35 -20.41
C LEU A 145 39.71 28.69 -21.13
N ASP A 146 40.02 28.06 -22.25
CA ASP A 146 41.21 28.37 -23.04
C ASP A 146 41.19 29.83 -23.55
N GLN A 147 40.01 30.31 -23.96
CA GLN A 147 39.83 31.67 -24.41
C GLN A 147 40.01 32.68 -23.26
N ASP A 148 39.41 32.40 -22.10
CA ASP A 148 39.57 33.23 -20.91
C ASP A 148 41.05 33.26 -20.45
N VAL A 149 41.76 32.14 -20.51
CA VAL A 149 43.19 32.07 -20.18
C VAL A 149 44.02 32.91 -21.16
N ALA A 150 43.73 32.87 -22.46
CA ALA A 150 44.42 33.68 -23.45
C ALA A 150 44.21 35.18 -23.20
N ASP A 151 42.96 35.59 -22.95
CA ASP A 151 42.61 36.99 -22.68
C ASP A 151 43.26 37.51 -21.39
N MET A 152 43.22 36.71 -20.31
CA MET A 152 43.89 37.07 -19.05
C MET A 152 45.41 37.12 -19.19
N THR A 153 45.99 36.26 -20.01
CA THR A 153 47.44 36.26 -20.29
C THR A 153 47.85 37.51 -21.06
N ALA A 154 47.08 37.88 -22.10
CA ALA A 154 47.32 39.11 -22.85
C ALA A 154 47.19 40.35 -21.96
N HIS A 155 46.18 40.39 -21.10
CA HIS A 155 45.98 41.48 -20.14
C HIS A 155 47.13 41.57 -19.13
N ARG A 156 47.59 40.44 -18.59
CA ARG A 156 48.77 40.38 -17.71
C ARG A 156 50.00 40.96 -18.40
N ASP A 157 50.26 40.56 -19.65
CA ASP A 157 51.45 40.97 -20.38
C ASP A 157 51.43 42.47 -20.73
N GLN A 158 50.24 43.01 -21.03
CA GLN A 158 50.03 44.45 -21.21
C GLN A 158 50.32 45.23 -19.91
N LEU A 159 49.80 44.76 -18.76
CA LEU A 159 50.08 45.38 -17.46
C LEU A 159 51.57 45.33 -17.11
N LEU A 160 52.26 44.22 -17.40
CA LEU A 160 53.71 44.10 -17.20
C LEU A 160 54.50 45.10 -18.07
N GLN A 161 54.07 45.34 -19.31
CA GLN A 161 54.68 46.36 -20.17
C GLN A 161 54.46 47.78 -19.62
N GLN A 162 53.26 48.09 -19.13
CA GLN A 162 52.97 49.39 -18.51
C GLN A 162 53.81 49.63 -17.25
N LEU A 163 53.99 48.61 -16.40
CA LEU A 163 54.85 48.70 -15.22
C LEU A 163 56.33 48.94 -15.60
N LYS A 164 56.83 48.26 -16.63
CA LYS A 164 58.20 48.48 -17.14
C LYS A 164 58.42 49.89 -17.68
N GLN A 165 57.40 50.54 -18.24
CA GLN A 165 57.47 51.92 -18.73
C GLN A 165 57.30 52.97 -17.62
N ALA A 166 56.66 52.60 -16.51
CA ALA A 166 56.41 53.49 -15.36
C ALA A 166 57.50 53.45 -14.28
N THR A 167 58.55 52.63 -14.47
CA THR A 167 59.70 52.55 -13.55
C THR A 167 60.86 53.37 -14.14
N PRO A 168 61.23 54.54 -13.55
CA PRO A 168 62.37 55.34 -14.02
C PRO A 168 63.73 54.68 -13.74
#